data_AF-A0A7Z9WE87-F1
#
_entry.id   AF-A0A7Z9WE87-F1
#
_cell.length_a   1.000
_cell.length_b   1.000
_cell.length_c   1.000
_cell.angle_alpha   90.00
_cell.angle_beta   90.00
_cell.angle_gamma   90.00
#
_symmetry.space_group_name_H-M   'P 1'
#
loop_
_entity.id
_entity.type
_entity.pdbx_description
1 polymer ?
#
loop_
_entity_poly.entity_id
_entity_poly.type
_entity_poly.pdbx_seq_one_letter_code
_entity_poly.pdbx_strand_id
1 'polypeptide(L)' 'MKKINLYEENDFNELHMKRFLVHDSPYFKILNFNFKAGQELPVHSHDMEGQVSIMVFEGEGEFLSKDSTMPARKGDVLI' A
#
# COMPACT_ATOMS: atom_id res chain seq x y z
N MET A 1 -5.13 -3.97 -22.27
CA MET A 1 -5.45 -2.73 -21.53
C MET A 1 -6.52 -3.05 -20.50
N LYS A 2 -6.34 -2.65 -19.23
CA LYS A 2 -7.29 -2.92 -18.13
C LYS A 2 -7.53 -1.63 -17.37
N LYS A 3 -8.78 -1.31 -17.04
CA LYS A 3 -9.19 -0.21 -16.15
C LYS A 3 -9.74 -0.81 -14.85
N ILE A 4 -9.33 -0.27 -13.72
CA ILE A 4 -9.82 -0.65 -12.38
C ILE A 4 -10.10 0.64 -11.61
N ASN A 5 -11.25 0.73 -10.97
CA ASN A 5 -11.52 1.77 -9.98
C ASN A 5 -11.30 1.18 -8.58
N LEU A 6 -10.27 1.63 -7.87
CA LEU A 6 -9.90 1.06 -6.56
C LEU A 6 -10.98 1.28 -5.49
N TYR A 7 -11.75 2.37 -5.59
CA TYR A 7 -12.81 2.68 -4.62
C TYR A 7 -14.07 1.83 -4.81
N GLU A 8 -14.27 1.27 -6.01
CA GLU A 8 -15.39 0.37 -6.31
C GLU A 8 -15.00 -1.10 -6.08
N GLU A 9 -13.74 -1.45 -6.36
CA GLU A 9 -13.27 -2.84 -6.43
C GLU A 9 -12.60 -3.33 -5.12
N ASN A 10 -12.20 -2.41 -4.23
CA ASN A 10 -11.65 -2.78 -2.93
C ASN A 10 -12.40 -2.10 -1.80
N ASP A 11 -12.60 -2.84 -0.72
CA ASP A 11 -13.26 -2.39 0.50
C ASP A 11 -12.27 -2.46 1.67
N PHE A 12 -12.76 -2.31 2.89
CA PHE A 12 -12.02 -2.47 4.13
C PHE A 12 -12.33 -3.82 4.77
N ASN A 13 -11.49 -4.21 5.72
CA ASN A 13 -11.75 -5.34 6.60
C ASN A 13 -11.55 -4.88 8.04
N GLU A 14 -12.40 -5.32 8.96
CA GLU A 14 -12.39 -4.85 10.34
C GLU A 14 -11.24 -5.43 11.17
N LEU A 15 -10.73 -6.62 10.82
CA LEU A 15 -9.73 -7.34 11.61
C LEU A 15 -8.29 -7.07 11.15
N HIS A 16 -8.08 -6.88 9.85
CA HIS A 16 -6.76 -6.66 9.27
C HIS A 16 -6.83 -5.76 8.05
N MET A 17 -5.69 -5.21 7.62
CA MET A 17 -5.62 -4.45 6.35
C MET A 17 -6.16 -5.28 5.19
N LYS A 18 -6.95 -4.67 4.30
CA LYS A 18 -7.44 -5.34 3.11
C LYS A 18 -6.44 -5.17 1.98
N ARG A 19 -5.84 -6.28 1.54
CA ARG A 19 -4.97 -6.35 0.37
C ARG A 19 -5.76 -6.73 -0.88
N PHE A 20 -5.54 -6.00 -1.96
CA PHE A 20 -6.11 -6.27 -3.28
C PHE A 20 -5.02 -6.32 -4.36
N LEU A 21 -5.02 -7.38 -5.17
CA LEU A 21 -4.11 -7.55 -6.30
C LEU A 21 -4.71 -6.90 -7.55
N VAL A 22 -4.24 -5.69 -7.85
CA VAL A 22 -4.73 -4.88 -8.97
C VAL A 22 -4.18 -5.41 -10.30
N HIS A 23 -2.88 -5.70 -10.32
CA HIS A 23 -2.15 -6.20 -11.49
C HIS A 23 -0.94 -7.05 -11.08
N ASP A 24 -0.65 -8.08 -11.87
CA ASP A 24 0.55 -8.93 -11.73
C ASP A 24 1.09 -9.24 -13.13
N SER A 25 2.39 -9.03 -13.33
CA SER A 25 3.08 -9.23 -14.61
C SER A 25 4.57 -9.54 -14.38
N PRO A 26 5.31 -9.97 -15.42
CA PRO A 26 6.75 -10.15 -15.34
C PRO A 26 7.56 -8.87 -15.02
N TYR A 27 6.97 -7.69 -15.15
CA TYR A 27 7.68 -6.40 -15.04
C TYR A 27 7.37 -5.67 -13.74
N PHE A 28 6.11 -5.70 -13.31
CA PHE A 28 5.67 -5.04 -12.09
C PHE A 28 4.39 -5.66 -11.54
N LYS A 29 4.18 -5.43 -10.26
CA LYS A 29 2.98 -5.80 -9.50
C LYS A 29 2.37 -4.53 -8.91
N ILE A 30 1.05 -4.41 -9.00
CA ILE A 30 0.31 -3.32 -8.35
C ILE A 30 -0.57 -3.94 -7.29
N LEU A 31 -0.36 -3.49 -6.04
CA LEU A 31 -1.18 -3.83 -4.89
C LEU A 31 -1.87 -2.56 -4.39
N ASN A 32 -3.11 -2.71 -3.95
CA ASN A 32 -3.80 -1.70 -3.17
C ASN A 32 -4.05 -2.25 -1.76
N PHE A 33 -3.83 -1.41 -0.76
CA PHE A 33 -4.06 -1.71 0.64
C PHE A 33 -5.02 -0.68 1.20
N ASN A 34 -6.09 -1.15 1.81
CA ASN A 34 -7.03 -0.32 2.57
C ASN A 34 -6.89 -0.64 4.05
N PHE A 35 -6.79 0.40 4.86
CA PHE A 35 -6.58 0.31 6.30
C PHE A 35 -7.72 1.00 7.02
N LYS A 36 -8.32 0.32 8.01
CA LYS A 36 -9.03 1.05 9.08
C LYS A 36 -8.00 1.72 9.99
N ALA A 37 -8.41 2.78 10.68
CA ALA A 37 -7.53 3.47 11.62
C ALA A 37 -6.97 2.48 12.67
N GLY A 38 -5.65 2.54 12.90
CA GLY A 38 -4.94 1.64 13.80
C GLY A 38 -4.52 0.30 13.21
N GLN A 39 -4.92 -0.02 11.97
CA GLN A 39 -4.34 -1.15 11.23
C GLN A 39 -3.02 -0.75 10.58
N GLU A 40 -2.14 -1.74 10.39
CA GLU A 40 -0.82 -1.54 9.83
C GLU A 40 -0.46 -2.60 8.79
N LEU A 41 0.51 -2.25 7.94
CA LEU A 41 1.30 -3.21 7.17
C LEU A 41 2.62 -3.38 7.92
N PRO A 42 2.88 -4.54 8.55
CA PRO A 42 4.10 -4.74 9.31
C PRO A 42 5.34 -4.53 8.43
N VAL A 43 6.38 -3.92 9.01
CA VAL A 43 7.66 -3.70 8.34
C VAL A 43 8.23 -5.05 7.89
N HIS A 44 8.53 -5.16 6.60
CA HIS A 44 9.13 -6.34 6.00
C HIS A 44 10.04 -5.94 4.83
N SER A 45 10.90 -6.85 4.41
CA SER A 45 11.76 -6.70 3.25
C SER A 45 11.91 -8.03 2.52
N HIS A 46 12.32 -7.94 1.26
CA HIS A 46 12.69 -9.09 0.45
C HIS A 46 14.11 -8.87 -0.08
N ASP A 47 14.96 -9.90 -0.01
CA ASP A 47 16.33 -9.84 -0.51
C ASP A 47 16.33 -10.09 -2.03
N MET A 48 16.03 -9.04 -2.79
CA MET A 48 15.96 -9.07 -4.25
C MET A 48 16.24 -7.69 -4.86
N GLU A 49 16.67 -7.66 -6.12
CA GLU A 49 16.82 -6.41 -6.87
C GLU A 49 15.44 -5.79 -7.19
N GLY A 50 15.36 -4.47 -7.09
CA GLY A 50 14.15 -3.69 -7.39
C GLY A 50 13.87 -2.61 -6.35
N GLN A 51 12.85 -1.80 -6.62
CA GLN A 51 12.32 -0.79 -5.70
C GLN A 51 10.80 -0.95 -5.58
N VAL A 52 10.25 -0.48 -4.46
CA VAL A 52 8.81 -0.40 -4.24
C VAL A 52 8.44 1.06 -4.12
N SER A 53 7.43 1.52 -4.84
CA SER A 53 6.80 2.80 -4.56
C SER A 53 5.48 2.61 -3.82
N ILE A 54 5.20 3.47 -2.84
CA ILE A 54 3.94 3.48 -2.09
C ILE A 54 3.33 4.87 -2.19
N MET A 55 2.16 4.97 -2.84
CA MET A 55 1.40 6.20 -2.93
C MET A 55 0.22 6.19 -1.95
N VAL A 56 0.06 7.26 -1.19
CA VAL A 56 -1.13 7.46 -0.35
C VAL A 56 -2.24 8.08 -1.19
N PHE A 57 -3.24 7.28 -1.57
CA PHE A 57 -4.37 7.77 -2.36
C PHE A 57 -5.37 8.62 -1.56
N GLU A 58 -5.62 8.24 -0.30
CA GLU A 58 -6.62 8.85 0.57
C GLU A 58 -6.24 8.64 2.04
N GLY A 59 -6.68 9.55 2.91
CA GLY A 59 -6.41 9.47 4.35
C GLY A 59 -5.00 9.91 4.74
N GLU A 60 -4.65 9.61 5.99
CA GLU A 60 -3.38 9.95 6.62
C GLU A 60 -2.90 8.78 7.49
N GLY A 61 -1.59 8.68 7.70
CA GLY A 61 -0.94 7.65 8.50
C GLY A 61 0.56 7.90 8.60
N GLU A 62 1.34 6.82 8.68
CA GLU A 62 2.80 6.86 8.73
C GLU A 62 3.43 5.79 7.83
N PHE A 63 4.53 6.13 7.17
CA PHE A 63 5.46 5.16 6.63
C PHE A 63 6.36 4.66 7.77
N LEU A 64 6.39 3.34 7.96
CA LEU A 64 7.16 2.69 9.02
C LEU A 64 8.46 2.11 8.45
N SER A 65 9.55 2.30 9.18
CA SER A 65 10.84 1.63 8.95
C SER A 65 11.27 0.89 10.22
N LYS A 66 12.42 0.19 10.16
CA LYS A 66 12.95 -0.52 11.33
C LYS A 66 13.22 0.41 12.52
N ASP A 67 13.68 1.63 12.25
CA ASP A 67 14.23 2.53 13.28
C ASP A 67 13.56 3.92 13.27
N SER A 68 12.60 4.16 12.36
CA SER A 68 11.96 5.47 12.21
C SER A 68 10.53 5.39 11.68
N THR A 69 9.77 6.45 11.90
CA THR A 69 8.50 6.70 11.22
C THR A 69 8.56 8.02 10.47
N MET A 70 7.73 8.13 9.43
CA MET A 70 7.56 9.35 8.65
C MET A 70 6.07 9.58 8.41
N PRO A 71 5.53 10.79 8.61
CA PRO A 71 4.14 11.09 8.29
C PRO A 71 3.83 10.77 6.82
N ALA A 72 2.69 10.14 6.58
CA ALA A 72 2.20 9.80 5.25
C ALA A 72 0.82 10.43 5.07
N ARG A 73 0.69 11.35 4.12
CA ARG A 73 -0.56 12.07 3.83
C ARG A 73 -0.97 11.82 2.40
N LYS A 74 -2.26 12.01 2.11
CA LYS A 74 -2.80 11.96 0.75
C LYS A 74 -1.91 12.71 -0.24
N GLY A 75 -1.48 12.00 -1.29
CA GLY A 75 -0.60 12.50 -2.34
C GLY A 75 0.89 12.21 -2.12
N ASP A 76 1.31 11.81 -0.91
CA ASP A 76 2.70 11.43 -0.65
C ASP A 76 3.05 10.12 -1.35
N VAL A 77 4.31 10.03 -1.78
CA VAL A 77 4.89 8.84 -2.42
C VAL A 77 6.20 8.49 -1.73
N LEU A 78 6.28 7.28 -1.17
CA LEU A 78 7.51 6.65 -0.71
C LEU A 78 8.16 5.88 -1.86
N ILE A 79 9.49 5.87 -1.93
CA ILE A 79 10.32 5.12 -2.89
C ILE A 79 11.40 4.35 -2.12
#